data_AF-A0A3S4HWQ3-F1
#
_entry.id   AF-A0A3S4HWQ3-F1
#
_cell.length_a   1.000
_cell.length_b   1.000
_cell.length_c   1.000
_cell.angle_alpha   90.00
_cell.angle_beta   90.00
_cell.angle_gamma   90.00
#
_symmetry.space_group_name_H-M   'P 1'
#
loop_
_entity.id
_entity.type
_entity.pdbx_description
1 polymer ?
#
loop_
_entity_poly.entity_id
_entity_poly.type
_entity_poly.pdbx_seq_one_letter_code
_entity_poly.pdbx_strand_id
1 'polypeptide(L)' 'MIALAAHPDVDGVFCTNDDIAMGALLWCRERQLAVPEQISIAGFHGLEMGRQMIPSLASVITPRFEDRAQSRADVAQQN' A
#
# COMPACT_ATOMS: atom_id res chain seq x y z
N MET A 1 -11.81 -7.18 -9.02
CA MET A 1 -10.51 -7.84 -9.18
C MET A 1 -10.73 -9.15 -9.92
N ILE A 2 -10.14 -9.28 -11.11
CA ILE A 2 -10.18 -10.52 -11.92
C ILE A 2 -9.52 -11.69 -11.16
N ALA A 3 -8.56 -11.40 -10.27
CA ALA A 3 -7.90 -12.39 -9.44
C ALA A 3 -8.86 -13.20 -8.56
N LEU A 4 -9.80 -12.57 -7.83
CA LEU A 4 -10.77 -13.32 -7.01
C LEU A 4 -11.72 -14.20 -7.84
N ALA A 5 -11.99 -13.82 -9.10
CA ALA A 5 -12.83 -14.62 -9.99
C ALA A 5 -12.09 -15.82 -10.57
N ALA A 6 -10.77 -15.70 -10.79
CA ALA A 6 -9.92 -16.76 -11.33
C ALA A 6 -9.38 -17.70 -10.23
N HIS A 7 -9.16 -17.18 -9.02
CA HIS A 7 -8.57 -17.87 -7.88
C HIS A 7 -9.40 -17.56 -6.63
N PRO A 8 -10.47 -18.33 -6.38
CA PRO A 8 -11.38 -18.08 -5.26
C PRO A 8 -10.77 -18.38 -3.89
N ASP A 9 -9.61 -19.04 -3.85
CA ASP A 9 -8.80 -19.36 -2.68
C ASP A 9 -7.87 -18.21 -2.25
N VAL A 10 -7.76 -17.14 -3.05
CA VAL A 10 -6.99 -15.96 -2.68
C VAL A 10 -7.64 -15.23 -1.51
N ASP A 11 -6.89 -15.08 -0.43
CA ASP A 11 -7.29 -14.39 0.80
C ASP A 11 -6.60 -13.02 0.96
N GLY A 12 -5.76 -12.61 0.00
CA GLY A 12 -5.07 -11.32 0.07
C GLY A 12 -4.41 -10.85 -1.22
N VAL A 13 -4.21 -9.53 -1.31
CA VAL A 13 -3.46 -8.88 -2.38
C VAL A 13 -2.44 -7.91 -1.82
N PHE A 14 -1.24 -7.94 -2.41
CA PHE A 14 -0.19 -6.97 -2.16
C PHE A 14 0.01 -6.13 -3.42
N CYS A 15 -0.15 -4.81 -3.28
CA CYS A 15 0.03 -3.85 -4.37
C CYS A 15 1.39 -3.18 -4.26
N THR A 16 2.00 -2.87 -5.40
CA THR A 16 3.32 -2.25 -5.47
C THR A 16 3.35 -0.83 -4.89
N ASN A 17 2.19 -0.18 -4.78
CA ASN A 17 2.02 1.17 -4.25
C ASN A 17 0.69 1.28 -3.48
N ASP A 18 0.63 2.22 -2.54
CA ASP A 18 -0.57 2.51 -1.74
C ASP A 18 -1.75 3.04 -2.55
N ASP A 19 -1.54 3.83 -3.60
CA ASP A 19 -2.62 4.36 -4.44
C ASP A 19 -3.41 3.24 -5.15
N ILE A 20 -2.69 2.24 -5.67
CA ILE A 20 -3.30 1.03 -6.24
C ILE A 20 -4.03 0.23 -5.15
N ALA A 21 -3.43 0.06 -3.98
CA ALA A 21 -4.04 -0.66 -2.86
C ALA A 21 -5.32 0.04 -2.36
N MET A 22 -5.33 1.38 -2.30
CA MET A 22 -6.52 2.16 -1.98
C MET A 22 -7.62 1.96 -3.03
N GLY A 23 -7.28 1.91 -4.31
CA GLY A 23 -8.22 1.56 -5.38
C GLY A 23 -8.82 0.16 -5.19
N ALA A 24 -8.02 -0.82 -4.81
CA ALA A 24 -8.49 -2.17 -4.49
C ALA A 24 -9.44 -2.18 -3.28
N LEU A 25 -9.13 -1.41 -2.24
CA LEU A 25 -9.96 -1.27 -1.05
C LEU A 25 -11.32 -0.63 -1.38
N LEU A 26 -11.32 0.43 -2.19
CA LEU A 26 -12.55 1.07 -2.68
C LEU A 26 -13.40 0.10 -3.49
N TRP A 27 -12.78 -0.67 -4.39
CA TRP A 27 -13.47 -1.68 -5.19
C TRP A 27 -14.12 -2.78 -4.33
N CYS A 28 -13.44 -3.20 -3.24
CA CYS A 28 -13.98 -4.17 -2.27
C CYS A 28 -15.17 -3.57 -1.51
N ARG A 29 -15.05 -2.31 -1.07
CA ARG A 29 -16.12 -1.59 -0.36
C ARG A 29 -17.38 -1.45 -1.21
N GLU A 30 -17.26 -1.12 -2.49
CA GLU A 30 -18.39 -1.06 -3.42
C GLU A 30 -19.14 -2.39 -3.57
N ARG A 31 -18.46 -3.51 -3.32
CA ARG A 31 -19.00 -4.87 -3.41
C ARG A 31 -19.32 -5.48 -2.07
N GLN A 32 -19.25 -4.69 -1.00
CA GLN A 32 -19.50 -5.12 0.36
C GLN A 32 -18.62 -6.32 0.77
N LEU A 33 -17.40 -6.40 0.22
CA LEU A 33 -16.39 -7.37 0.65
C LEU A 33 -15.69 -6.82 1.89
N ALA A 34 -15.73 -7.58 2.98
CA ALA A 34 -15.09 -7.20 4.23
C ALA A 34 -13.56 -7.30 4.12
N VAL A 35 -12.88 -6.23 4.50
CA VAL A 35 -11.42 -6.16 4.57
C VAL A 35 -11.09 -5.84 6.04
N PRO A 36 -10.25 -6.65 6.70
CA PRO A 36 -9.46 -7.77 6.16
C PRO A 36 -10.17 -9.14 6.14
N GLU A 37 -11.39 -9.27 6.66
CA GLU A 37 -11.97 -10.58 7.02
C GLU A 37 -12.20 -11.54 5.85
N GLN A 38 -12.55 -11.02 4.67
CA GLN A 38 -12.73 -11.83 3.46
C GLN A 38 -11.55 -11.74 2.51
N ILE A 39 -10.88 -10.59 2.48
CA ILE A 39 -9.66 -10.39 1.70
C ILE A 39 -8.78 -9.33 2.35
N SER A 40 -7.51 -9.65 2.53
CA SER A 40 -6.49 -8.74 3.02
C SER A 40 -5.94 -7.86 1.90
N ILE A 41 -5.65 -6.59 2.19
CA ILE A 41 -5.07 -5.65 1.24
C ILE A 41 -3.87 -4.96 1.88
N ALA A 42 -2.73 -5.02 1.20
CA ALA A 42 -1.52 -4.33 1.60
C ALA A 42 -0.93 -3.52 0.44
N GLY A 43 -0.39 -2.35 0.75
CA GLY A 43 0.31 -1.47 -0.17
C GLY A 43 1.79 -1.30 0.16
N PHE A 44 2.37 -0.26 -0.41
CA PHE A 44 3.78 0.08 -0.29
C PHE A 44 3.95 1.61 -0.39
N HIS A 45 4.85 2.16 0.43
CA HIS A 45 5.25 3.56 0.63
C HIS A 45 4.73 4.26 1.90
N GLY A 46 3.69 3.74 2.55
CA GLY A 46 3.14 4.32 3.79
C GLY A 46 2.64 5.75 3.62
N LEU A 47 1.98 6.06 2.50
CA LEU A 47 1.40 7.36 2.19
C LEU A 47 0.38 7.76 3.26
N GLU A 48 0.40 9.06 3.62
CA GLU A 48 -0.50 9.62 4.64
C GLU A 48 -1.98 9.35 4.34
N MET A 49 -2.36 9.43 3.06
CA MET A 49 -3.73 9.16 2.62
C MET A 49 -4.18 7.73 2.97
N GLY A 50 -3.28 6.74 2.89
CA GLY A 50 -3.59 5.35 3.23
C GLY A 50 -3.98 5.17 4.70
N ARG A 51 -3.41 5.98 5.61
CA ARG A 51 -3.75 5.95 7.04
C ARG A 51 -5.15 6.47 7.35
N GLN A 52 -5.71 7.31 6.46
CA GLN A 52 -7.03 7.94 6.63
C GLN A 52 -8.16 7.14 5.95
N MET A 53 -7.81 6.05 5.25
CA MET A 53 -8.80 5.14 4.68
C MET A 53 -9.56 4.39 5.79
N ILE A 54 -10.75 3.88 5.44
CA ILE A 54 -11.54 3.02 6.32
C ILE A 54 -11.81 1.69 5.60
N PRO A 55 -11.25 0.55 6.10
CA PRO A 55 -10.21 0.46 7.15
C PRO A 55 -8.90 1.16 6.74
N SER A 56 -8.02 1.43 7.71
CA SER A 56 -6.70 1.99 7.40
C SER A 56 -5.89 1.00 6.57
N LEU A 57 -5.13 1.51 5.60
CA LEU A 57 -4.38 0.67 4.69
C LEU A 57 -3.10 0.14 5.37
N ALA A 58 -2.95 -1.19 5.41
CA ALA A 58 -1.68 -1.82 5.75
C ALA A 58 -0.64 -1.51 4.66
N SER A 59 0.54 -1.03 5.05
CA SER A 59 1.56 -0.62 4.07
C SER A 59 2.97 -0.75 4.62
N VAL A 60 3.91 -1.07 3.73
CA VAL A 60 5.34 -0.97 4.02
C VAL A 60 5.76 0.50 3.99
N ILE A 61 6.30 0.99 5.10
CA ILE A 61 6.82 2.35 5.21
C ILE A 61 8.21 2.40 4.56
N THR A 62 8.38 3.28 3.59
CA THR A 62 9.69 3.53 2.96
C THR A 62 10.24 4.88 3.41
N PRO A 63 11.50 4.99 3.87
CA PRO A 63 12.11 6.24 4.34
C PRO A 63 12.43 7.15 3.14
N ARG A 64 11.40 7.78 2.57
CA ARG A 64 11.51 8.57 1.32
C ARG A 64 12.22 9.91 1.51
N PHE A 65 12.20 10.45 2.73
CA PHE A 65 12.68 11.80 3.03
C PHE A 65 13.76 11.84 4.10
N GLU A 66 13.93 10.77 4.89
CA GLU A 66 14.89 10.75 6.01
C GLU A 66 16.33 10.77 5.51
N ASP A 67 16.65 10.12 4.39
CA ASP A 67 18.05 9.97 3.93
C ASP A 67 18.49 10.91 2.81
N ARG A 68 17.59 11.74 2.24
CA ARG A 68 17.96 12.62 1.11
C ARG A 68 18.90 13.77 1.51
N ALA A 69 18.85 14.22 2.75
CA ALA A 69 19.73 15.28 3.24
C ALA A 69 21.14 14.74 3.53
N GLN A 70 21.22 13.59 4.19
CA GLN A 70 22.48 12.94 4.56
C GLN A 70 23.24 12.45 3.31
N SER A 71 22.54 11.77 2.40
CA SER A 71 23.14 11.20 1.20
C SER A 71 23.66 12.27 0.21
N ARG A 72 23.08 13.48 0.18
CA ARG A 72 23.62 14.62 -0.60
C ARG A 72 24.83 15.27 0.07
N ALA A 73 24.89 15.30 1.39
CA ALA A 73 26.03 15.82 2.14
C ALA A 73 27.26 14.91 1.99
N ASP A 74 27.07 13.60 2.02
CA ASP A 74 28.15 12.62 1.89
C ASP A 74 28.82 12.67 0.50
N VAL A 75 28.04 12.88 -0.57
CA VAL A 75 28.57 13.04 -1.94
C VAL A 75 29.31 14.38 -2.11
N ALA A 76 28.90 15.43 -1.40
CA ALA A 76 29.54 16.74 -1.47
C ALA A 76 30.89 16.80 -0.73
N GLN A 77 31.12 15.93 0.26
CA GLN A 77 32.40 15.83 0.99
C GLN A 77 33.45 14.95 0.30
N GLN A 78 33.08 14.21 -0.75
CA GLN A 78 34.00 13.37 -1.53
C GLN A 78 34.60 14.05 -2.77
N ASN A 79 34.31 15.34 -3.01
CA ASN A 79 34.83 16.12 -4.15
C ASN A 79 35.67 17.33 -3.71
#